data_AF-A0AAV0ME74-F1
#
_entry.id   AF-A0AAV0ME74-F1
#
_cell.length_a   1.000
_cell.length_b   1.000
_cell.length_c   1.000
_cell.angle_alpha   90.00
_cell.angle_beta   90.00
_cell.angle_gamma   90.00
#
_symmetry.space_group_name_H-M   'P 1'
#
loop_
_entity.id
_entity.type
_entity.pdbx_description
1 polymer ?
#
loop_
_entity_poly.entity_id
_entity_poly.type
_entity_poly.pdbx_seq_one_letter_code
_entity_poly.pdbx_strand_id
1 'polypeptide(L)' 'MTTLKTTTARFRIHLRAADTTNAADFVIMDRVADRFFRISAEKLFQDNDQMRGPPPAHLLQIEGMKLKFFIKLTGNN' A
#
# COMPACT_ATOMS: atom_id res chain seq x y z
N MET A 1 -5.25 -26.62 -22.39
CA MET A 1 -5.83 -25.76 -21.32
C MET A 1 -4.70 -25.33 -20.41
N THR A 2 -4.12 -24.17 -20.66
CA THR A 2 -3.11 -23.55 -19.81
C THR A 2 -3.81 -22.96 -18.60
N THR A 3 -3.54 -23.51 -17.41
CA THR A 3 -3.94 -22.93 -16.13
C THR A 3 -3.30 -21.55 -16.02
N LEU A 4 -4.06 -20.49 -16.31
CA LEU A 4 -3.69 -19.15 -15.87
C LEU A 4 -3.56 -19.23 -14.35
N LYS A 5 -2.33 -19.12 -13.84
CA LYS A 5 -2.10 -18.88 -12.42
C LYS A 5 -2.83 -17.58 -12.09
N THR A 6 -3.95 -17.70 -11.41
CA THR A 6 -4.67 -16.56 -10.84
C THR A 6 -3.71 -15.88 -9.88
N THR A 7 -3.00 -14.87 -10.38
CA THR A 7 -2.01 -14.15 -9.59
C THR A 7 -2.79 -13.14 -8.78
N THR A 8 -3.11 -13.50 -7.54
CA THR A 8 -3.80 -12.57 -6.62
C THR A 8 -2.83 -11.45 -6.28
N ALA A 9 -3.11 -10.25 -6.77
CA ALA A 9 -2.32 -9.07 -6.40
C ALA A 9 -2.55 -8.72 -4.93
N ARG A 10 -1.49 -8.31 -4.25
CA ARG A 10 -1.52 -7.87 -2.86
C ARG A 10 -0.72 -6.59 -2.68
N PHE A 11 -1.19 -5.74 -1.79
CA PHE A 11 -0.51 -4.54 -1.33
C PHE A 11 0.59 -4.87 -0.33
N ARG A 12 1.75 -4.29 -0.61
CA ARG A 12 2.84 -4.14 0.34
C ARG A 12 3.40 -2.73 0.20
N ILE A 13 2.89 -1.79 0.99
CA ILE A 13 3.30 -0.38 0.89
C ILE A 13 4.30 -0.08 1.99
N HIS A 14 5.47 0.42 1.57
CA HIS A 14 6.47 0.97 2.46
C HIS A 14 6.20 2.46 2.60
N LEU A 15 6.03 2.94 3.83
CA LEU A 15 5.78 4.35 4.09
C LEU A 15 6.52 4.81 5.34
N ARG A 16 7.03 6.02 5.26
CA ARG A 16 7.71 6.69 6.35
C ARG A 16 6.73 7.63 7.02
N ALA A 17 6.43 7.40 8.29
CA ALA A 17 5.63 8.32 9.09
C ALA A 17 6.55 9.07 10.06
N ALA A 18 6.28 10.35 10.26
CA ALA A 18 6.98 11.19 11.20
C ALA A 18 5.99 11.87 12.15
N ASP A 19 6.38 11.99 13.42
CA ASP A 19 5.74 12.85 14.40
C ASP A 19 6.67 14.02 14.76
N THR A 20 6.33 14.77 15.81
CA THR A 20 7.13 15.93 16.26
C THR A 20 8.50 15.56 16.83
N THR A 21 8.76 14.28 17.08
CA THR A 21 9.93 13.79 17.80
C THR A 21 10.74 12.75 17.03
N ASN A 22 10.12 11.95 16.17
CA ASN A 22 10.78 10.85 15.49
C ASN A 22 10.13 10.52 14.13
N ALA A 23 10.85 9.79 13.30
CA ALA A 23 10.34 9.19 12.08
C ALA A 23 10.61 7.69 12.08
N ALA A 24 9.64 6.90 11.59
CA ALA A 24 9.74 5.46 11.51
C ALA A 24 9.18 4.93 10.18
N ASP A 25 9.78 3.86 9.70
CA ASP A 25 9.35 3.16 8.49
C ASP A 25 8.35 2.06 8.85
N PHE A 26 7.24 2.02 8.12
CA PHE A 26 6.15 1.09 8.32
C PHE A 26 5.86 0.32 7.02
N VAL A 27 5.42 -0.92 7.18
CA VAL A 27 4.88 -1.72 6.08
C VAL A 27 3.39 -1.90 6.31
N ILE A 28 2.59 -1.42 5.34
CA ILE A 28 1.15 -1.57 5.32
C ILE A 28 0.76 -2.68 4.34
N MET A 29 -0.15 -3.55 4.80
CA MET A 29 -0.68 -4.69 4.04
C MET A 29 -2.14 -4.45 3.63
N ASP A 30 -2.67 -5.32 2.77
CA ASP A 30 -4.00 -5.29 2.12
C ASP A 30 -5.11 -4.60 2.91
N ARG A 31 -5.49 -5.12 4.08
CA ARG A 31 -6.63 -4.59 4.86
C ARG A 31 -6.52 -3.09 5.17
N VAL A 32 -5.31 -2.63 5.42
CA VAL A 32 -5.04 -1.24 5.77
C VAL A 32 -4.89 -0.41 4.49
N ALA A 33 -4.21 -0.94 3.48
CA ALA A 33 -4.07 -0.33 2.16
C ALA A 33 -5.41 -0.04 1.47
N ASP A 34 -6.37 -0.98 1.53
CA ASP A 34 -7.71 -0.81 0.96
C ASP A 34 -8.45 0.39 1.58
N ARG A 35 -8.23 0.65 2.88
CA ARG A 35 -8.82 1.82 3.54
C ARG A 35 -8.19 3.13 3.09
N PHE A 36 -6.90 3.12 2.74
CA PHE A 36 -6.18 4.29 2.28
C PHE A 36 -6.55 4.64 0.84
N PHE A 37 -6.46 3.66 -0.05
CA PHE A 37 -6.59 3.91 -1.48
C PHE A 37 -8.01 3.75 -2.00
N ARG A 38 -8.89 3.08 -1.24
CA ARG A 38 -10.27 2.75 -1.66
C ARG A 38 -10.31 2.00 -3.01
N ILE A 39 -9.23 1.30 -3.33
CA ILE A 39 -9.05 0.47 -4.53
C ILE A 39 -8.33 -0.81 -4.09
N SER A 40 -8.75 -1.96 -4.64
CA SER A 40 -8.09 -3.23 -4.36
C SER A 40 -6.76 -3.33 -5.10
N ALA A 41 -5.84 -4.15 -4.57
CA ALA A 41 -4.54 -4.40 -5.20
C ALA A 41 -4.69 -4.95 -6.62
N GLU A 42 -5.70 -5.78 -6.85
CA GLU A 42 -6.01 -6.36 -8.17
C GLU A 42 -6.39 -5.29 -9.19
N LYS A 43 -7.28 -4.37 -8.79
CA LYS A 43 -7.71 -3.29 -9.69
C LYS A 43 -6.56 -2.32 -9.96
N LEU A 44 -5.78 -1.97 -8.94
CA LEU A 44 -4.59 -1.14 -9.14
C LEU A 44 -3.56 -1.82 -10.06
N PHE A 45 -3.36 -3.13 -9.92
CA PHE A 45 -2.43 -3.89 -10.77
C PHE A 45 -2.91 -3.90 -12.24
N GLN A 46 -4.20 -4.14 -12.47
CA GLN A 46 -4.80 -4.08 -13.81
C GLN A 46 -4.69 -2.68 -14.42
N ASP A 47 -5.01 -1.65 -13.64
CA ASP A 47 -4.93 -0.26 -14.08
C ASP A 47 -3.47 0.14 -14.40
N ASN A 48 -2.49 -0.26 -13.58
CA ASN A 48 -1.07 0.01 -13.85
C ASN A 48 -0.55 -0.74 -15.08
N ASP A 49 -0.94 -2.02 -15.25
CA ASP A 49 -0.54 -2.83 -16.41
C ASP A 49 -1.08 -2.21 -17.71
N GLN A 50 -2.29 -1.63 -17.65
CA GLN A 50 -2.90 -0.90 -18.77
C GLN A 50 -2.31 0.51 -18.97
N MET A 51 -1.95 1.22 -17.90
CA MET A 51 -1.54 2.62 -18.00
C MET A 51 -0.06 2.81 -18.34
N ARG A 52 0.86 1.86 -18.03
CA ARG A 52 2.33 2.02 -18.19
C ARG A 52 2.84 3.42 -17.75
N GLY A 53 2.13 4.05 -16.82
CA GLY A 53 2.19 5.47 -16.54
C GLY A 53 2.52 5.73 -15.08
N PRO A 54 2.65 7.01 -14.69
CA PRO A 54 2.87 7.35 -13.30
C PRO A 54 1.74 6.80 -12.42
N PRO A 55 2.04 6.42 -11.17
CA PRO A 55 1.05 5.92 -10.24
C PRO A 55 -0.14 6.88 -10.12
N PRO A 56 -1.36 6.37 -9.91
CA PRO A 56 -2.55 7.20 -9.78
C PRO A 56 -2.41 8.31 -8.73
N ALA A 57 -3.00 9.49 -8.99
CA ALA A 57 -2.90 10.66 -8.11
C ALA A 57 -3.36 10.39 -6.66
N HIS A 58 -4.27 9.43 -6.45
CA HIS A 58 -4.70 9.03 -5.11
C HIS A 58 -3.61 8.28 -4.32
N LEU A 59 -2.62 7.68 -4.99
CA LEU A 59 -1.44 7.11 -4.32
C LEU A 59 -0.49 8.21 -3.81
N LEU A 60 -0.36 9.30 -4.57
CA LEU A 60 0.46 10.47 -4.21
C LEU A 60 -0.17 11.26 -3.05
N GLN A 61 -1.47 11.12 -2.83
CA GLN A 61 -2.23 11.90 -1.83
C GLN A 61 -1.94 11.50 -0.37
N ILE A 62 -1.16 10.43 -0.12
CA ILE A 62 -0.81 10.04 1.26
C ILE A 62 0.22 11.00 1.88
N GLU A 63 1.01 11.70 1.06
CA GLU A 63 2.02 12.62 1.58
C GLU A 63 1.37 13.77 2.36
N GLY A 64 1.82 13.99 3.60
CA GLY A 64 1.27 15.03 4.48
C GLY A 64 -0.02 14.66 5.23
N MET A 65 -0.54 13.44 5.08
CA MET A 65 -1.70 12.99 5.86
C MET A 65 -1.34 12.70 7.31
N LYS A 66 -2.12 13.24 8.26
CA LYS A 66 -2.05 12.85 9.68
C LYS A 66 -2.91 11.63 9.93
N LEU A 67 -2.31 10.57 10.47
CA LEU A 67 -2.95 9.27 10.64
C LEU A 67 -2.84 8.78 12.08
N LYS A 68 -3.85 8.03 12.53
CA LYS A 68 -3.82 7.26 13.79
C LYS A 68 -3.94 5.77 13.45
N PHE A 69 -3.01 4.97 13.92
CA PHE A 69 -2.98 3.53 13.65
C PHE A 69 -2.39 2.76 14.84
N PHE A 70 -2.78 1.49 14.95
CA PHE A 70 -2.19 0.56 15.91
C PHE A 70 -1.02 -0.15 15.24
N ILE A 71 0.14 -0.12 15.90
CA ILE A 71 1.36 -0.76 15.41
C ILE A 71 1.58 -2.04 16.23
N LYS A 72 1.73 -3.18 15.54
CA LYS A 72 2.26 -4.39 16.15
C LYS A 72 3.74 -4.49 15.78
N LEU A 73 4.61 -4.43 16.78
CA LEU A 73 6.04 -4.68 16.59
C LEU A 73 6.28 -6.20 16.67
N THR A 74 6.87 -6.76 15.62
CA THR A 74 7.38 -8.14 15.63
C THR A 74 8.89 -8.06 15.53
N GLY A 75 9.58 -8.44 16.60
CA GLY A 75 11.03 -8.63 16.58
C GLY A 75 11.37 -9.92 15.82
N ASN A 76 12.36 -9.85 14.93
CA ASN A 76 13.06 -11.06 14.49
C ASN A 76 14.06 -11.42 15.60
N ASN A 77 13.78 -12.49 16.34
CA ASN A 77 14.79 -13.16 17.16
C ASN A 77 15.76 -13.93 16.27
#